data_AF-A0A6J8DD57-F1
#
_entry.id   AF-A0A6J8DD57-F1
#
_cell.length_a   1.000
_cell.length_b   1.000
_cell.length_c   1.000
_cell.angle_alpha   90.00
_cell.angle_beta   90.00
_cell.angle_gamma   90.00
#
_symmetry.space_group_name_H-M   'P 1'
#
loop_
_entity.id
_entity.type
_entity.pdbx_description
1 polymer ?
#
loop_
_entity_poly.entity_id
_entity_poly.type
_entity_poly.pdbx_seq_one_letter_code
_entity_poly.pdbx_strand_id
1 'polypeptide(L)'
;MEMSKEGGNWQFYDIEFRKLLERGEAQWVCTHLELHLRAKLQGNVKSGNNNNKSGNTRWPVGDRKKLSPPENDVNYNFGYWLKGYNIKMYNYLVNGFKYGFDVGFRGSVHHNTVDNLLSSKTKPDIVRQKIQNEINANRFVGPFDSKPFTEKQLSPLGLAEKKMPGTYRMIHHLSFPEGSSINDNIPQDKCSVQYASIHDAIELIKTVGRKSFCAKTDISSAFRIINIKESQYKLFGFMWEGKCY
;
A
#
# COMPACT_ATOMS: atom_id res chain seq x y z
N MET A 1 3.09 21.07 -27.92
CA MET A 1 2.90 20.43 -29.23
C MET A 1 2.27 19.06 -28.95
N GLU A 2 1.03 18.87 -29.40
CA GLU A 2 0.16 17.74 -29.06
C GLU A 2 0.74 16.39 -29.52
N MET A 3 1.15 15.55 -28.57
CA MET A 3 1.56 14.15 -28.81
C MET A 3 0.39 13.23 -29.21
N SER A 4 -0.80 13.77 -29.47
CA SER A 4 -2.00 13.01 -29.86
C SER A 4 -2.08 12.71 -31.37
N LYS A 5 -1.21 13.30 -32.21
CA LYS A 5 -1.30 13.19 -33.67
C LYS A 5 -0.42 12.12 -34.32
N GLU A 6 0.51 11.53 -33.59
CA GLU A 6 1.32 10.40 -34.07
C GLU A 6 0.84 9.14 -33.37
N GLY A 7 0.04 8.33 -34.07
CA GLY A 7 -0.62 7.13 -33.55
C GLY A 7 0.29 6.09 -32.90
N GLY A 8 0.66 6.34 -31.63
CA GLY A 8 1.18 5.32 -30.75
C GLY A 8 0.07 4.33 -30.43
N ASN A 9 0.17 3.12 -30.96
CA ASN A 9 -0.68 2.00 -30.60
C ASN A 9 -0.31 1.55 -29.19
N TRP A 10 -0.86 2.22 -28.16
CA TRP A 10 -0.62 1.86 -26.76
C TRP A 10 -1.55 0.71 -26.36
N GLN A 11 -1.10 -0.51 -26.61
CA GLN A 11 -1.74 -1.72 -26.14
C GLN A 11 -1.37 -1.95 -24.66
N PHE A 12 -2.22 -1.50 -23.74
CA PHE A 12 -2.13 -1.88 -22.33
C PHE A 12 -2.55 -3.34 -22.17
N TYR A 13 -1.61 -4.29 -22.14
CA TYR A 13 -1.95 -5.70 -21.92
C TYR A 13 -1.02 -6.45 -20.97
N ASP A 14 -1.69 -7.17 -20.08
CA ASP A 14 -1.25 -7.97 -18.94
C ASP A 14 -0.77 -9.40 -19.31
N ILE A 15 -1.12 -9.88 -20.51
CA ILE A 15 -0.87 -11.26 -20.96
C ILE A 15 0.25 -11.34 -22.00
N GLU A 16 0.29 -10.40 -22.94
CA GLU A 16 1.32 -10.38 -23.98
C GLU A 16 2.71 -10.06 -23.39
N PHE A 17 2.77 -9.26 -22.33
CA PHE A 17 4.02 -9.01 -21.60
C PHE A 17 4.55 -10.28 -20.90
N ARG A 18 3.67 -11.12 -20.35
CA ARG A 18 4.05 -12.44 -19.81
C ARG A 18 4.59 -13.35 -20.90
N LYS A 19 3.98 -13.37 -22.08
CA LYS A 19 4.49 -14.14 -23.22
C LYS A 19 5.87 -13.64 -23.68
N LEU A 20 6.14 -12.34 -23.62
CA LEU A 20 7.47 -11.78 -23.89
C LEU A 20 8.51 -12.22 -22.84
N LEU A 21 8.12 -12.26 -21.56
CA LEU A 21 8.97 -12.79 -20.48
C LEU A 21 9.20 -14.31 -20.62
N GLU A 22 8.16 -15.08 -20.92
CA GLU A 22 8.21 -16.54 -21.10
C GLU A 22 9.00 -16.95 -22.33
N ARG A 23 9.00 -16.13 -23.39
CA ARG A 23 9.82 -16.32 -24.60
C ARG A 23 11.25 -15.83 -24.46
N GLY A 24 11.62 -15.22 -23.33
CA GLY A 24 12.95 -14.63 -23.12
C GLY A 24 13.24 -13.38 -23.97
N GLU A 25 12.23 -12.86 -24.67
CA GLU A 25 12.32 -11.66 -25.51
C GLU A 25 12.32 -10.36 -24.68
N ALA A 26 11.85 -10.44 -23.43
CA ALA A 26 12.06 -9.44 -22.40
C ALA A 26 12.66 -10.11 -21.16
N GLN A 27 13.75 -9.57 -20.61
CA GLN A 27 14.26 -10.04 -19.32
C GLN A 27 13.46 -9.39 -18.19
N TRP A 28 13.05 -10.19 -17.19
CA TRP A 28 12.38 -9.70 -15.98
C TRP A 28 13.21 -8.62 -15.24
N VAL A 29 14.53 -8.66 -15.39
CA VAL A 29 15.47 -7.63 -14.91
C VAL A 29 15.16 -6.25 -15.49
N CYS A 30 14.69 -6.17 -16.74
CA CYS A 30 14.27 -4.91 -17.36
C CYS A 30 12.95 -4.38 -16.80
N THR A 31 12.03 -5.27 -16.40
CA THR A 31 10.78 -4.90 -15.70
C THR A 31 11.04 -4.41 -14.27
N HIS A 32 12.06 -4.95 -13.60
CA HIS A 32 12.43 -4.57 -12.24
C HIS A 32 13.20 -3.23 -12.18
N LEU A 33 13.90 -2.86 -13.26
CA LEU A 33 14.61 -1.56 -13.34
C LEU A 33 13.66 -0.36 -13.17
N GLU A 34 12.39 -0.45 -13.59
CA GLU A 34 11.39 0.60 -13.35
C GLU A 34 10.96 0.74 -11.88
N LEU A 35 10.92 -0.35 -11.12
CA LEU A 35 10.63 -0.30 -9.67
C LEU A 35 11.87 0.15 -8.88
N HIS A 36 13.07 -0.19 -9.34
CA HIS A 36 14.35 0.16 -8.72
C HIS A 36 14.71 1.65 -8.80
N LEU A 37 14.28 2.35 -9.84
CA LEU A 37 14.63 3.76 -10.04
C LEU A 37 13.92 4.72 -9.08
N ARG A 38 12.80 4.31 -8.45
CA ARG A 38 12.11 5.12 -7.43
C ARG A 38 12.87 5.27 -6.11
N ALA A 39 13.81 4.38 -5.82
CA ALA A 39 14.57 4.42 -4.57
C ALA A 39 15.89 5.19 -4.67
N LYS A 40 16.34 5.60 -5.87
CA LYS A 40 17.74 6.01 -6.10
C LYS A 40 17.98 7.50 -6.36
N LEU A 41 17.08 8.39 -5.94
CA LEU A 41 17.32 9.84 -5.97
C LEU A 41 17.06 10.49 -4.60
N GLN A 42 17.79 10.04 -3.57
CA GLN A 42 18.15 10.95 -2.47
C GLN A 42 19.40 11.72 -2.87
N GLY A 43 19.17 12.84 -3.54
CA GLY A 43 20.12 13.93 -3.71
C GLY A 43 19.33 15.22 -3.65
N ASN A 44 19.39 15.89 -2.50
CA ASN A 44 18.84 17.22 -2.17
C ASN A 44 18.30 18.03 -3.35
N VAL A 45 17.00 18.38 -3.36
CA VAL A 45 16.50 19.73 -3.66
C VAL A 45 15.11 19.93 -3.02
N LYS A 46 14.89 21.17 -2.57
CA LYS A 46 13.80 21.72 -1.77
C LYS A 46 12.44 21.79 -2.48
N SER A 47 11.43 21.83 -1.62
CA SER A 47 10.01 22.20 -1.80
C SER A 47 9.71 23.20 -2.91
N GLY A 48 8.69 22.89 -3.72
CA GLY A 48 8.05 23.78 -4.67
C GLY A 48 6.57 23.46 -4.80
N ASN A 49 5.74 24.35 -4.27
CA ASN A 49 4.28 24.39 -4.27
C ASN A 49 3.72 24.39 -5.71
N ASN A 50 2.61 23.69 -5.99
CA ASN A 50 1.78 24.04 -7.17
C ASN A 50 0.32 23.54 -7.06
N ASN A 51 -0.57 24.53 -6.97
CA ASN A 51 -1.93 24.48 -7.46
C ASN A 51 -1.93 24.21 -8.96
N ASN A 52 -2.70 23.22 -9.44
CA ASN A 52 -3.63 23.47 -10.55
C ASN A 52 -4.61 22.31 -10.79
N LYS A 53 -5.86 22.71 -11.00
CA LYS A 53 -6.99 21.90 -11.45
C LYS A 53 -6.80 21.52 -12.92
N SER A 54 -7.06 20.27 -13.30
CA SER A 54 -7.34 19.92 -14.69
C SER A 54 -8.20 18.66 -14.83
N GLY A 55 -9.36 18.85 -15.46
CA GLY A 55 -9.89 18.02 -16.56
C GLY A 55 -10.11 16.53 -16.29
N ASN A 56 -11.35 16.16 -15.97
CA ASN A 56 -11.81 14.78 -15.87
C ASN A 56 -12.02 14.19 -17.28
N THR A 57 -11.02 13.54 -17.86
CA THR A 57 -11.17 12.65 -19.02
C THR A 57 -11.06 11.21 -18.58
N ARG A 58 -12.18 10.49 -18.61
CA ARG A 58 -12.31 9.10 -18.14
C ARG A 58 -11.96 8.16 -19.30
N TRP A 59 -10.84 7.45 -19.19
CA TRP A 59 -10.34 6.49 -20.18
C TRP A 59 -11.24 5.25 -20.31
N PRO A 60 -11.33 4.61 -21.50
CA PRO A 60 -12.12 3.40 -21.72
C PRO A 60 -11.63 2.26 -20.84
N VAL A 61 -12.56 1.59 -20.16
CA VAL A 61 -12.27 0.45 -19.29
C VAL A 61 -12.26 -0.81 -20.17
N GLY A 62 -11.10 -1.14 -20.75
CA GLY A 62 -10.87 -2.50 -21.25
C GLY A 62 -10.92 -3.51 -20.10
N ASP A 63 -11.20 -4.78 -20.42
CA ASP A 63 -11.27 -5.90 -19.46
C ASP A 63 -9.98 -6.00 -18.64
N ARG A 64 -9.99 -5.38 -17.46
CA ARG A 64 -8.94 -5.53 -16.45
C ARG A 64 -9.06 -6.90 -15.83
N LYS A 65 -8.51 -7.92 -16.48
CA LYS A 65 -8.29 -9.21 -15.80
C LYS A 65 -7.35 -8.94 -14.63
N LYS A 66 -7.86 -9.16 -13.41
CA LYS A 66 -7.05 -9.12 -12.20
C LYS A 66 -6.08 -10.29 -12.29
N LEU A 67 -4.81 -10.04 -12.59
CA LEU A 67 -3.81 -11.10 -12.51
C LEU A 67 -3.64 -11.53 -11.05
N SER A 68 -3.78 -12.82 -10.83
CA SER A 68 -3.31 -13.46 -9.61
C SER A 68 -1.78 -13.50 -9.65
N PRO A 69 -1.10 -13.35 -8.49
CA PRO A 69 0.30 -13.74 -8.37
C PRO A 69 0.47 -15.16 -8.95
N PRO A 70 1.61 -15.48 -9.59
CA PRO A 70 1.87 -16.84 -10.04
C PRO A 70 1.57 -17.82 -8.90
N GLU A 71 0.71 -18.80 -9.14
CA GLU A 71 0.37 -19.81 -8.15
C GLU A 71 1.63 -20.60 -7.78
N ASN A 72 1.95 -20.62 -6.48
CA ASN A 72 2.79 -21.63 -5.83
C ASN A 72 4.10 -22.02 -6.55
N ASP A 73 4.82 -21.06 -7.12
CA ASP A 73 6.19 -21.31 -7.55
C ASP A 73 7.12 -21.16 -6.33
N VAL A 74 7.44 -22.32 -5.75
CA VAL A 74 8.02 -22.55 -4.42
C VAL A 74 9.44 -22.00 -4.23
N ASN A 75 9.97 -21.22 -5.17
CA ASN A 75 11.38 -20.80 -5.21
C ASN A 75 11.65 -19.32 -5.55
N TYR A 76 10.64 -18.45 -5.57
CA TYR A 76 10.93 -17.01 -5.67
C TYR A 76 11.47 -16.47 -4.34
N ASN A 77 12.79 -16.54 -4.17
CA ASN A 77 13.49 -15.80 -3.14
C ASN A 77 13.28 -14.29 -3.41
N PHE A 78 12.46 -13.60 -2.61
CA PHE A 78 12.26 -12.15 -2.71
C PHE A 78 13.59 -11.38 -2.80
N GLY A 79 14.63 -11.87 -2.12
CA GLY A 79 15.99 -11.34 -2.23
C GLY A 79 16.60 -11.43 -3.64
N TYR A 80 16.27 -12.45 -4.43
CA TYR A 80 16.71 -12.53 -5.83
C TYR A 80 16.28 -11.30 -6.64
N TRP A 81 15.04 -10.84 -6.42
CA TRP A 81 14.48 -9.67 -7.09
C TRP A 81 15.08 -8.35 -6.60
N LEU A 82 15.71 -8.36 -5.43
CA LEU A 82 16.38 -7.20 -4.85
C LEU A 82 17.87 -7.11 -5.21
N LYS A 83 18.38 -7.94 -6.14
CA LYS A 83 19.75 -7.82 -6.62
C LYS A 83 20.00 -6.42 -7.19
N GLY A 84 21.11 -5.80 -6.77
CA GLY A 84 21.46 -4.41 -7.15
C GLY A 84 20.95 -3.33 -6.20
N TYR A 85 20.09 -3.64 -5.22
CA TYR A 85 19.87 -2.75 -4.08
C TYR A 85 21.13 -2.68 -3.21
N ASN A 86 21.36 -1.54 -2.56
CA ASN A 86 22.37 -1.46 -1.51
C ASN A 86 22.04 -2.45 -0.39
N ILE A 87 23.06 -3.09 0.19
CA ILE A 87 22.93 -4.14 1.21
C ILE A 87 22.05 -3.72 2.40
N LYS A 88 22.10 -2.45 2.83
CA LYS A 88 21.25 -1.94 3.90
C LYS A 88 19.77 -1.98 3.52
N MET A 89 19.44 -1.53 2.31
CA MET A 89 18.06 -1.53 1.79
C MET A 89 17.57 -2.95 1.53
N TYR A 90 18.44 -3.80 0.95
CA TYR A 90 18.15 -5.22 0.77
C TYR A 90 17.75 -5.88 2.10
N ASN A 91 18.58 -5.73 3.13
CA ASN A 91 18.32 -6.30 4.45
C ASN A 91 17.06 -5.72 5.09
N TYR A 92 16.85 -4.41 4.97
CA TYR A 92 15.64 -3.74 5.46
C TYR A 92 14.36 -4.33 4.84
N LEU A 93 14.32 -4.47 3.50
CA LEU A 93 13.15 -5.00 2.79
C LEU A 93 12.93 -6.49 3.10
N VAL A 94 13.97 -7.33 2.97
CA VAL A 94 13.85 -8.77 3.24
C VAL A 94 13.39 -9.02 4.67
N ASN A 95 14.02 -8.37 5.65
CA ASN A 95 13.64 -8.54 7.05
C ASN A 95 12.26 -7.94 7.33
N GLY A 96 11.90 -6.81 6.73
CA GLY A 96 10.59 -6.19 6.91
C GLY A 96 9.44 -7.05 6.38
N PHE A 97 9.59 -7.69 5.22
CA PHE A 97 8.57 -8.61 4.72
C PHE A 97 8.54 -9.93 5.49
N LYS A 98 9.67 -10.39 6.03
CA LYS A 98 9.76 -11.64 6.79
C LYS A 98 9.32 -11.51 8.25
N TYR A 99 9.65 -10.42 8.91
CA TYR A 99 9.50 -10.22 10.37
C TYR A 99 8.65 -8.98 10.73
N GLY A 100 8.20 -8.22 9.73
CA GLY A 100 7.42 -7.01 9.88
C GLY A 100 8.26 -5.72 9.94
N PHE A 101 7.64 -4.61 9.53
CA PHE A 101 8.22 -3.28 9.52
C PHE A 101 7.92 -2.52 10.83
N ASP A 102 8.90 -1.78 11.34
CA ASP A 102 8.70 -0.84 12.46
C ASP A 102 7.90 0.37 11.97
N VAL A 103 6.72 0.60 12.54
CA VAL A 103 5.83 1.71 12.15
C VAL A 103 6.31 3.08 12.67
N GLY A 104 7.39 3.11 13.45
CA GLY A 104 8.01 4.34 13.90
C GLY A 104 7.40 4.94 15.17
N PHE A 105 6.45 4.27 15.82
CA PHE A 105 5.86 4.73 17.09
C PHE A 105 6.93 4.87 18.19
N ARG A 106 6.99 6.02 18.86
CA ARG A 106 7.94 6.35 19.93
C ARG A 106 7.26 6.79 21.24
N GLY A 107 5.93 6.69 21.31
CA GLY A 107 5.16 6.95 22.52
C GLY A 107 5.15 5.77 23.49
N SER A 108 4.40 5.92 24.58
CA SER A 108 4.07 4.82 25.49
C SER A 108 2.71 4.23 25.11
N VAL A 109 2.56 2.91 25.27
CA VAL A 109 1.25 2.26 25.07
C VAL A 109 0.42 2.47 26.32
N HIS A 110 -0.66 3.22 26.21
CA HIS A 110 -1.56 3.46 27.33
C HIS A 110 -2.75 2.52 27.25
N HIS A 111 -3.14 1.93 28.38
CA HIS A 111 -4.40 1.19 28.44
C HIS A 111 -5.55 2.18 28.27
N ASN A 112 -6.28 2.07 27.17
CA ASN A 112 -7.46 2.89 26.94
C ASN A 112 -8.69 2.03 26.64
N THR A 113 -9.85 2.65 26.85
CA THR A 113 -11.14 2.15 26.38
C THR A 113 -11.70 3.22 25.46
N VAL A 114 -12.13 2.84 24.27
CA VAL A 114 -12.63 3.78 23.26
C VAL A 114 -13.98 3.31 22.72
N ASP A 115 -14.86 4.28 22.53
CA ASP A 115 -16.16 4.07 21.91
C ASP A 115 -16.05 4.19 20.40
N ASN A 116 -16.62 3.23 19.67
CA ASN A 116 -16.68 3.32 18.21
C ASN A 116 -17.54 4.51 17.76
N LEU A 117 -17.17 5.08 16.61
CA LEU A 117 -17.86 6.24 16.03
C LEU A 117 -19.30 5.88 15.67
N LEU A 118 -20.23 6.83 15.82
CA LEU A 118 -21.65 6.64 15.51
C LEU A 118 -21.90 6.10 14.10
N SER A 119 -21.06 6.47 13.13
CA SER A 119 -21.14 5.97 11.75
C SER A 119 -20.98 4.45 11.65
N SER A 120 -20.21 3.83 12.54
CA SER A 120 -20.06 2.37 12.59
C SER A 120 -21.22 1.71 13.33
N LYS A 121 -21.63 2.30 14.47
CA LYS A 121 -22.73 1.80 15.32
C LYS A 121 -24.07 1.78 14.59
N THR A 122 -24.32 2.72 13.68
CA THR A 122 -25.56 2.79 12.88
C THR A 122 -25.65 1.77 11.76
N LYS A 123 -24.54 1.12 11.37
CA LYS A 123 -24.50 0.12 10.29
C LYS A 123 -23.66 -1.09 10.69
N PRO A 124 -24.04 -1.82 11.75
CA PRO A 124 -23.18 -2.83 12.36
C PRO A 124 -22.93 -4.03 11.43
N ASP A 125 -23.91 -4.41 10.61
CA ASP A 125 -23.77 -5.53 9.65
C ASP A 125 -22.63 -5.31 8.66
N ILE A 126 -22.47 -4.06 8.18
CA ILE A 126 -21.40 -3.67 7.26
C ILE A 126 -20.04 -3.78 7.94
N VAL A 127 -19.96 -3.43 9.22
CA VAL A 127 -18.71 -3.54 9.99
C VAL A 127 -18.36 -5.00 10.22
N ARG A 128 -19.31 -5.84 10.66
CA ARG A 128 -19.09 -7.28 10.83
C ARG A 128 -18.59 -7.93 9.54
N GLN A 129 -19.25 -7.66 8.41
CA GLN A 129 -18.83 -8.18 7.12
C GLN A 129 -17.39 -7.75 6.77
N LYS A 130 -17.03 -6.49 7.03
CA LYS A 130 -15.68 -5.99 6.77
C LYS A 130 -14.63 -6.63 7.67
N ILE A 131 -14.90 -6.76 8.96
CA ILE A 131 -14.00 -7.46 9.90
C ILE A 131 -13.82 -8.90 9.44
N GLN A 132 -14.90 -9.61 9.11
CA GLN A 132 -14.82 -10.99 8.63
C GLN A 132 -13.98 -11.12 7.35
N ASN A 133 -14.11 -10.18 6.41
CA ASN A 133 -13.29 -10.18 5.19
C ASN A 133 -11.80 -9.96 5.47
N GLU A 134 -11.46 -9.20 6.51
CA GLU A 134 -10.07 -8.98 6.92
C GLU A 134 -9.51 -10.20 7.67
N ILE A 135 -10.32 -10.88 8.49
CA ILE A 135 -9.96 -12.14 9.15
C ILE A 135 -9.74 -13.25 8.13
N ASN A 136 -10.67 -13.43 7.19
CA ASN A 136 -10.55 -14.44 6.13
C ASN A 136 -9.32 -14.23 5.24
N ALA A 137 -8.80 -13.00 5.21
CA ALA A 137 -7.58 -12.67 4.49
C ALA A 137 -6.33 -12.64 5.38
N ASN A 138 -6.41 -13.15 6.61
CA ASN A 138 -5.33 -13.22 7.59
C ASN A 138 -4.70 -11.87 7.95
N ARG A 139 -5.48 -10.79 7.92
CA ARG A 139 -5.01 -9.43 8.24
C ARG A 139 -5.41 -8.95 9.61
N PHE A 140 -6.52 -9.46 10.13
CA PHE A 140 -6.93 -9.29 11.52
C PHE A 140 -6.93 -10.64 12.23
N VAL A 141 -6.72 -10.60 13.54
CA VAL A 141 -6.78 -11.78 14.41
C VAL A 141 -7.84 -11.50 15.47
N GLY A 142 -8.51 -12.55 15.95
CA GLY A 142 -9.66 -12.47 16.84
C GLY A 142 -10.92 -13.04 16.18
N PRO A 143 -12.11 -12.87 16.78
CA PRO A 143 -12.34 -12.19 18.06
C PRO A 143 -11.65 -12.88 19.22
N PHE A 144 -11.06 -12.10 20.13
CA PHE A 144 -10.55 -12.61 21.41
C PHE A 144 -11.56 -12.35 22.53
N ASP A 145 -11.84 -13.38 23.33
CA ASP A 145 -12.68 -13.30 24.53
C ASP A 145 -11.99 -12.55 25.66
N SER A 146 -10.68 -12.73 25.78
CA SER A 146 -9.81 -12.01 26.72
C SER A 146 -8.84 -11.12 25.94
N LYS A 147 -8.27 -10.11 26.60
CA LYS A 147 -7.34 -9.17 25.95
C LYS A 147 -6.05 -9.94 25.62
N PRO A 148 -5.61 -10.00 24.33
CA PRO A 148 -4.42 -10.76 23.95
C PRO A 148 -3.11 -10.13 24.46
N PHE A 149 -3.15 -8.84 24.81
CA PHE A 149 -2.03 -8.09 25.38
C PHE A 149 -2.45 -7.39 26.66
N THR A 150 -1.55 -7.39 27.66
CA THR A 150 -1.72 -6.67 28.93
C THR A 150 -1.83 -5.16 28.69
N GLU A 151 -0.91 -4.62 27.89
CA GLU A 151 -0.93 -3.24 27.40
C GLU A 151 -1.39 -3.23 25.95
N LYS A 152 -2.39 -2.41 25.62
CA LYS A 152 -2.84 -2.23 24.24
C LYS A 152 -3.40 -0.83 24.07
N GLN A 153 -3.18 -0.28 22.88
CA GLN A 153 -3.88 0.89 22.41
C GLN A 153 -5.06 0.41 21.56
N LEU A 154 -6.25 0.88 21.92
CA LEU A 154 -7.47 0.71 21.15
C LEU A 154 -7.76 1.99 20.37
N SER A 155 -8.09 1.84 19.09
CA SER A 155 -8.57 2.93 18.25
C SER A 155 -9.99 2.64 17.76
N PRO A 156 -10.89 3.64 17.77
CA PRO A 156 -12.28 3.41 17.44
C PRO A 156 -12.45 3.10 15.95
N LEU A 157 -13.46 2.30 15.64
CA LEU A 157 -13.90 2.05 14.27
C LEU A 157 -14.94 3.09 13.83
N GLY A 158 -14.88 3.44 12.56
CA GLY A 158 -15.85 4.29 11.87
C GLY A 158 -16.16 3.78 10.47
N LEU A 159 -17.21 4.32 9.88
CA LEU A 159 -17.53 4.13 8.46
C LEU A 159 -17.53 5.47 7.73
N ALA A 160 -16.94 5.47 6.54
CA ALA A 160 -17.07 6.54 5.57
C ALA A 160 -17.64 6.02 4.26
N GLU A 161 -18.58 6.74 3.69
CA GLU A 161 -19.15 6.43 2.38
C GLU A 161 -18.12 6.64 1.27
N LYS A 162 -18.11 5.73 0.30
CA LYS A 162 -17.34 5.90 -0.93
C LYS A 162 -18.17 6.70 -1.94
N LYS A 163 -17.53 7.10 -3.04
CA LYS A 163 -18.20 7.74 -4.18
C LYS A 163 -19.37 6.94 -4.75
N MET A 164 -19.33 5.61 -4.65
CA MET A 164 -20.48 4.78 -5.04
C MET A 164 -21.44 4.64 -3.86
N PRO A 165 -22.70 5.09 -4.00
CA PRO A 165 -23.70 4.98 -2.93
C PRO A 165 -23.84 3.57 -2.39
N GLY A 166 -24.07 3.44 -1.08
CA GLY A 166 -24.21 2.15 -0.41
C GLY A 166 -22.91 1.39 -0.18
N THR A 167 -21.76 1.92 -0.62
CA THR A 167 -20.45 1.28 -0.37
C THR A 167 -19.63 2.07 0.65
N TYR A 168 -19.04 1.36 1.62
CA TYR A 168 -18.36 1.99 2.76
C TYR A 168 -16.89 1.59 2.84
N ARG A 169 -16.08 2.47 3.44
CA ARG A 169 -14.74 2.20 3.95
C ARG A 169 -14.82 2.12 5.46
N MET A 170 -14.27 1.04 6.03
CA MET A 170 -14.01 1.00 7.46
C MET A 170 -12.77 1.82 7.75
N ILE A 171 -12.91 2.73 8.71
CA ILE A 171 -11.83 3.57 9.22
C ILE A 171 -11.44 3.02 10.57
N HIS A 172 -10.14 2.74 10.73
CA HIS A 172 -9.51 2.48 12.02
C HIS A 172 -8.84 3.78 12.45
N HIS A 173 -9.40 4.43 13.46
CA HIS A 173 -9.12 5.84 13.70
C HIS A 173 -7.86 6.03 14.56
N LEU A 174 -6.70 5.84 13.93
CA LEU A 174 -5.37 5.90 14.56
C LEU A 174 -4.92 7.32 14.98
N SER A 175 -5.73 8.34 14.67
CA SER A 175 -5.55 9.73 15.12
C SER A 175 -6.38 10.07 16.36
N PHE A 176 -6.94 9.08 17.05
CA PHE A 176 -7.68 9.28 18.30
C PHE A 176 -6.98 8.61 19.50
N PRO A 177 -7.07 9.23 20.69
CA PRO A 177 -7.53 10.59 20.93
C PRO A 177 -6.50 11.63 20.43
N GLU A 178 -6.96 12.82 20.05
CA GLU A 178 -6.07 13.88 19.60
C GLU A 178 -5.05 14.23 20.70
N GLY A 179 -3.78 14.38 20.30
CA GLY A 179 -2.66 14.71 21.20
C GLY A 179 -2.02 13.51 21.91
N SER A 180 -2.62 12.32 21.83
CA SER A 180 -2.01 11.07 22.36
C SER A 180 -2.34 9.83 21.53
N SER A 181 -2.69 10.03 20.26
CA SER A 181 -3.00 8.94 19.34
C SER A 181 -1.75 8.19 18.88
N ILE A 182 -1.94 7.09 18.14
CA ILE A 182 -0.82 6.38 17.51
C ILE A 182 -0.06 7.31 16.57
N ASN A 183 -0.78 8.06 15.74
CA ASN A 183 -0.17 8.96 14.76
C ASN A 183 0.58 10.13 15.42
N ASP A 184 0.08 10.67 16.54
CA ASP A 184 0.74 11.78 17.26
C ASP A 184 2.11 11.36 17.83
N ASN A 185 2.29 10.07 18.06
CA ASN A 185 3.48 9.48 18.65
C ASN A 185 4.45 8.90 17.59
N ILE A 186 4.24 9.18 16.30
CA ILE A 186 5.20 8.87 15.23
C ILE A 186 5.98 10.16 14.91
N PRO A 187 7.32 10.17 15.07
CA PRO A 187 8.14 11.33 14.79
C PRO A 187 7.98 11.84 13.35
N GLN A 188 7.92 13.16 13.18
CA GLN A 188 7.64 13.79 11.89
C GLN A 188 8.71 13.48 10.82
N ASP A 189 9.96 13.28 11.21
CA ASP A 189 11.07 12.86 10.33
C ASP A 189 10.84 11.48 9.72
N LYS A 190 9.98 10.65 10.33
CA LYS A 190 9.57 9.33 9.82
C LYS A 190 8.32 9.37 8.96
N CYS A 191 7.60 10.50 8.97
CA CYS A 191 6.36 10.69 8.24
C CYS A 191 6.58 11.30 6.84
N SER A 192 7.81 11.65 6.47
CA SER A 192 8.10 12.21 5.15
C SER A 192 8.05 11.13 4.07
N VAL A 193 7.12 11.27 3.13
CA VAL A 193 7.06 10.44 1.91
C VAL A 193 7.47 11.30 0.73
N GLN A 194 8.39 10.81 -0.09
CA GLN A 194 8.73 11.41 -1.39
C GLN A 194 8.08 10.60 -2.50
N TYR A 195 7.28 11.26 -3.32
CA TYR A 195 6.65 10.65 -4.48
C TYR A 195 7.45 10.97 -5.74
N ALA A 196 7.64 9.96 -6.59
CA ALA A 196 8.08 10.20 -7.96
C ALA A 196 7.03 11.01 -8.71
N SER A 197 7.49 11.98 -9.48
CA SER A 197 6.65 12.83 -10.31
C SER A 197 6.39 12.19 -11.68
N ILE A 198 5.41 12.73 -12.41
CA ILE A 198 5.17 12.36 -13.81
C ILE A 198 6.37 12.75 -14.67
N HIS A 199 7.07 13.83 -14.33
CA HIS A 199 8.25 14.28 -15.07
C HIS A 199 9.38 13.23 -15.00
N ASP A 200 9.60 12.65 -13.81
CA ASP A 200 10.57 11.58 -13.62
C ASP A 200 10.24 10.38 -14.53
N ALA A 201 8.97 10.00 -14.61
CA ALA A 201 8.54 8.92 -15.50
C ALA A 201 8.75 9.26 -16.98
N ILE A 202 8.50 10.51 -17.40
CA ILE A 202 8.72 10.96 -18.77
C ILE A 202 10.21 10.91 -19.13
N GLU A 203 11.07 11.42 -18.26
CA GLU A 203 12.52 11.39 -18.50
C GLU A 203 13.03 9.94 -18.60
N LEU A 204 12.53 9.04 -17.77
CA LEU A 204 12.85 7.61 -17.90
C LEU A 204 12.46 7.05 -19.27
N ILE A 205 11.22 7.28 -19.73
CA ILE A 205 10.75 6.81 -21.04
C ILE A 205 11.65 7.37 -22.17
N LYS A 206 12.03 8.65 -22.09
CA LYS A 206 12.94 9.27 -23.07
C LYS A 206 14.31 8.57 -23.12
N THR A 207 14.85 8.14 -21.97
CA THR A 207 16.16 7.45 -21.93
C THR A 207 16.16 6.08 -22.59
N VAL A 208 15.03 5.35 -22.54
CA VAL A 208 14.91 4.04 -23.20
C VAL A 208 14.84 4.19 -24.73
N GLY A 209 14.28 5.30 -25.21
CA GLY A 209 14.29 5.68 -26.62
C GLY A 209 13.10 5.18 -27.44
N ARG A 210 13.13 5.44 -28.74
CA ARG A 210 12.02 5.11 -29.65
C ARG A 210 11.89 3.60 -29.84
N LYS A 211 10.66 3.14 -30.07
CA LYS A 211 10.28 1.71 -30.21
C LYS A 211 10.42 0.88 -28.93
N SER A 212 10.52 1.53 -27.77
CA SER A 212 10.47 0.86 -26.46
C SER A 212 9.09 0.28 -26.16
N PHE A 213 9.05 -0.88 -25.52
CA PHE A 213 7.82 -1.42 -24.92
C PHE A 213 7.64 -0.83 -23.52
N CYS A 214 6.40 -0.53 -23.14
CA CYS A 214 6.05 -0.01 -21.82
C CYS A 214 4.98 -0.91 -21.20
N ALA A 215 5.16 -1.27 -19.93
CA ALA A 215 4.18 -1.99 -19.13
C ALA A 215 3.89 -1.20 -17.84
N LYS A 216 2.67 -1.32 -17.32
CA LYS A 216 2.32 -0.74 -16.02
C LYS A 216 1.65 -1.81 -15.19
N THR A 217 2.14 -1.96 -13.96
CA THR A 217 1.51 -2.82 -12.96
C THR A 217 1.01 -1.96 -11.80
N ASP A 218 -0.20 -2.27 -11.32
CA ASP A 218 -0.78 -1.66 -10.13
C ASP A 218 -0.85 -2.69 -9.00
N ILE A 219 -0.31 -2.34 -7.84
CA ILE A 219 -0.32 -3.24 -6.68
C ILE A 219 -1.65 -3.08 -5.94
N SER A 220 -2.51 -4.09 -6.07
CA SER A 220 -3.79 -4.09 -5.37
C SER A 220 -3.59 -4.17 -3.85
N SER A 221 -4.26 -3.30 -3.10
CA SER A 221 -4.19 -3.27 -1.62
C SER A 221 -2.77 -3.15 -1.06
N ALA A 222 -1.89 -2.36 -1.69
CA ALA A 222 -0.46 -2.28 -1.35
C ALA A 222 -0.15 -2.14 0.16
N PHE A 223 -0.88 -1.29 0.89
CA PHE A 223 -0.66 -1.12 2.34
C PHE A 223 -0.92 -2.38 3.16
N ARG A 224 -1.82 -3.26 2.68
CA ARG A 224 -2.19 -4.51 3.36
C ARG A 224 -1.17 -5.64 3.15
N ILE A 225 -0.22 -5.44 2.24
CA ILE A 225 0.89 -6.39 1.96
C ILE A 225 2.06 -6.11 2.93
N ILE A 226 2.13 -4.91 3.49
CA ILE A 226 3.20 -4.50 4.40
C ILE A 226 2.89 -5.04 5.79
N ASN A 227 3.68 -6.04 6.21
CA ASN A 227 3.58 -6.63 7.54
C ASN A 227 4.02 -5.63 8.61
N ILE A 228 3.29 -5.57 9.71
CA ILE A 228 3.69 -4.80 10.90
C ILE A 228 4.58 -5.69 11.76
N LYS A 229 5.60 -5.11 12.40
CA LYS A 229 6.42 -5.84 13.36
C LYS A 229 5.57 -6.39 14.51
N GLU A 230 5.71 -7.67 14.83
CA GLU A 230 4.87 -8.37 15.82
C GLU A 230 4.81 -7.66 17.19
N SER A 231 5.95 -7.12 17.66
CA SER A 231 6.03 -6.37 18.91
C SER A 231 5.15 -5.10 18.94
N GLN A 232 4.64 -4.65 17.79
CA GLN A 232 3.82 -3.46 17.62
C GLN A 232 2.34 -3.78 17.33
N TYR A 233 1.93 -5.04 17.26
CA TYR A 233 0.51 -5.38 17.08
C TYR A 233 -0.39 -4.78 18.16
N LYS A 234 0.11 -4.66 19.39
CA LYS A 234 -0.59 -4.00 20.51
C LYS A 234 -0.96 -2.53 20.27
N LEU A 235 -0.42 -1.88 19.25
CA LEU A 235 -0.73 -0.50 18.86
C LEU A 235 -1.99 -0.39 17.97
N PHE A 236 -2.39 -1.49 17.34
CA PHE A 236 -3.42 -1.50 16.29
C PHE A 236 -4.69 -2.25 16.72
N GLY A 237 -4.95 -2.32 18.03
CA GLY A 237 -6.14 -2.98 18.54
C GLY A 237 -7.42 -2.17 18.25
N PHE A 238 -8.55 -2.87 18.19
CA PHE A 238 -9.87 -2.26 18.26
C PHE A 238 -10.87 -3.18 18.96
N MET A 239 -12.00 -2.62 19.38
CA MET A 239 -13.10 -3.38 19.97
C MET A 239 -14.31 -3.34 19.06
N TRP A 240 -14.98 -4.48 18.90
CA TRP A 240 -16.26 -4.54 18.20
C TRP A 240 -17.20 -5.51 18.93
N GLU A 241 -18.41 -5.04 19.25
CA GLU A 241 -19.45 -5.84 19.94
C GLU A 241 -18.94 -6.60 21.17
N GLY A 242 -18.10 -5.95 21.99
CA GLY A 242 -17.54 -6.52 23.22
C GLY A 242 -16.35 -7.46 23.02
N LYS A 243 -15.94 -7.74 21.77
CA LYS A 243 -14.77 -8.56 21.44
C LYS A 243 -13.57 -7.70 21.06
N CYS A 244 -12.37 -8.19 21.36
CA CYS A 244 -11.12 -7.55 20.97
C CYS A 244 -10.60 -8.15 19.66
N TYR A 245 -9.98 -7.30 18.85
CA TYR A 245 -9.27 -7.65 17.62
C TYR A 245 -7.94 -6.90 17.58
#